data_AF-A0A8J6P142-F1
#
_entry.id   AF-A0A8J6P142-F1
#
_cell.length_a   1.000
_cell.length_b   1.000
_cell.length_c   1.000
_cell.angle_alpha   90.00
_cell.angle_beta   90.00
_cell.angle_gamma   90.00
#
_symmetry.space_group_name_H-M   'P 1'
#
loop_
_entity.id
_entity.type
_entity.pdbx_description
1 polymer ?
#
loop_
_entity_poly.entity_id
_entity_poly.type
_entity_poly.pdbx_seq_one_letter_code
_entity_poly.pdbx_strand_id
1 'polypeptide(L)'
;MNTIIKSIRDRIVSIWKISDEVARGKAVETIEYELEEMENIFGILVLGSFIGMPAPPMQISLDLMPLMEKELILMMKKVDTANEPIAQLFSVFDIG
;
A
#
# COMPACT_ATOMS: atom_id res chain seq x y z
N MET A 1 35.92 25.83 -26.38
CA MET A 1 35.80 24.36 -26.56
C MET A 1 35.67 23.62 -25.22
N ASN A 2 36.57 23.82 -24.25
CA ASN A 2 36.55 23.09 -22.95
C ASN A 2 35.28 23.29 -22.09
N THR A 3 34.65 24.46 -22.12
CA THR A 3 33.48 24.77 -21.27
C THR A 3 32.21 24.03 -21.72
N ILE A 4 32.06 23.85 -23.04
CA ILE A 4 30.93 23.13 -23.64
C ILE A 4 31.04 21.62 -23.34
N ILE A 5 32.26 21.07 -23.45
CA ILE A 5 32.52 19.66 -23.11
C ILE A 5 32.25 19.39 -21.61
N LYS A 6 32.60 20.33 -20.73
CA LYS A 6 32.32 20.23 -19.29
C LYS A 6 30.82 20.19 -19.00
N SER A 7 30.04 21.11 -19.57
CA SER A 7 28.59 21.15 -19.28
C SER A 7 27.83 19.94 -19.85
N ILE A 8 28.28 19.39 -20.97
CA ILE A 8 27.74 18.14 -21.52
C ILE A 8 28.04 16.96 -20.58
N ARG A 9 29.29 16.86 -20.09
CA ARG A 9 29.67 15.84 -19.11
C ARG A 9 28.83 15.94 -17.84
N ASP A 10 28.68 17.15 -17.30
CA ASP A 10 27.94 17.37 -16.04
C ASP A 10 26.45 17.01 -16.20
N ARG A 11 25.86 17.28 -17.38
CA ARG A 11 24.50 16.83 -17.71
C ARG A 11 24.38 15.32 -17.80
N ILE A 12 25.32 14.62 -18.44
CA ILE A 12 25.31 13.16 -18.53
C ILE A 12 25.41 12.54 -17.13
N VAL A 13 26.29 13.05 -16.28
CA VAL A 13 26.44 12.58 -14.90
C VAL A 13 25.17 12.85 -14.08
N SER A 14 24.52 13.99 -14.28
CA SER A 14 23.24 14.30 -13.63
C SER A 14 22.13 13.33 -14.04
N ILE A 15 22.00 13.07 -15.35
CA ILE A 15 21.01 12.10 -15.87
C ILE A 15 21.27 10.71 -15.29
N TRP A 16 22.53 10.27 -15.23
CA TRP A 16 22.89 8.97 -14.64
C TRP A 16 22.50 8.86 -13.17
N LYS A 17 22.71 9.92 -12.37
CA LYS A 17 22.31 9.95 -10.96
C LYS A 17 20.79 9.88 -10.78
N ILE A 18 20.05 10.63 -11.60
CA ILE A 18 18.58 10.62 -11.57
C ILE A 18 18.07 9.23 -11.97
N SER A 19 18.65 8.60 -13.00
CA SER A 19 18.27 7.25 -13.42
C SER A 19 18.54 6.20 -12.35
N ASP A 20 19.66 6.28 -11.64
CA ASP A 20 20.00 5.37 -10.53
C ASP A 20 19.01 5.52 -9.36
N GLU A 21 18.69 6.77 -8.99
CA GLU A 21 17.72 7.07 -7.94
C GLU A 21 16.32 6.57 -8.31
N VAL A 22 15.87 6.79 -9.54
CA VAL A 22 14.60 6.29 -10.05
C VAL A 22 14.58 4.76 -10.08
N ALA A 23 15.64 4.10 -10.55
CA ALA A 23 15.71 2.65 -10.59
C ALA A 23 15.62 2.04 -9.18
N ARG A 24 16.32 2.62 -8.21
CA ARG A 24 16.24 2.20 -6.81
C ARG A 24 14.84 2.42 -6.23
N GLY A 25 14.24 3.59 -6.49
CA GLY A 25 12.88 3.90 -6.07
C GLY A 25 11.87 2.89 -6.61
N LYS A 26 11.98 2.55 -7.90
CA LYS A 26 11.08 1.61 -8.54
C LYS A 26 11.23 0.18 -8.03
N ALA A 27 12.45 -0.24 -7.72
CA ALA A 27 12.69 -1.54 -7.09
C ALA A 27 12.02 -1.65 -5.70
N VAL A 28 12.08 -0.59 -4.89
CA VAL A 28 11.41 -0.57 -3.58
C VAL A 28 9.88 -0.60 -3.76
N GLU A 29 9.35 0.25 -4.63
CA GLU A 29 7.91 0.32 -4.92
C GLU A 29 7.36 -1.02 -5.42
N THR A 30 8.12 -1.76 -6.24
CA THR A 30 7.71 -3.10 -6.68
C THR A 30 7.57 -4.07 -5.50
N ILE A 31 8.53 -4.08 -4.57
CA ILE A 31 8.47 -4.97 -3.40
C ILE A 31 7.33 -4.57 -2.47
N GLU A 32 7.09 -3.27 -2.29
CA GLU A 32 5.95 -2.77 -1.50
C GLU A 32 4.61 -3.22 -2.12
N TYR A 33 4.49 -3.16 -3.45
CA TYR A 33 3.31 -3.65 -4.17
C TYR A 33 3.11 -5.16 -4.02
N GLU A 34 4.17 -5.96 -4.16
CA GLU A 34 4.10 -7.41 -3.98
C GLU A 34 3.69 -7.78 -2.55
N LEU A 35 4.18 -7.05 -1.55
CA LEU A 35 3.78 -7.22 -0.16
C LEU A 35 2.29 -6.95 0.03
N GLU A 36 1.79 -5.83 -0.51
CA GLU A 36 0.37 -5.48 -0.46
C GLU A 36 -0.50 -6.56 -1.14
N GLU A 37 -0.06 -7.09 -2.28
CA GLU A 37 -0.76 -8.17 -2.98
C GLU A 37 -0.81 -9.46 -2.13
N MET A 38 0.30 -9.82 -1.47
CA MET A 38 0.36 -10.95 -0.55
C MET A 38 -0.58 -10.77 0.65
N GLU A 39 -0.65 -9.57 1.23
CA GLU A 39 -1.58 -9.24 2.34
C GLU A 39 -3.05 -9.36 1.90
N ASN A 40 -3.38 -8.93 0.67
CA ASN A 40 -4.71 -9.08 0.10
C ASN A 40 -5.09 -10.56 -0.11
N ILE A 41 -4.18 -11.37 -0.67
CA ILE A 41 -4.39 -12.82 -0.82
C ILE A 41 -4.53 -13.48 0.54
N PHE A 42 -3.71 -13.10 1.52
CA PHE A 42 -3.80 -13.61 2.88
C PHE A 42 -5.18 -13.34 3.50
N GLY A 43 -5.72 -12.14 3.30
CA GLY A 43 -7.08 -11.81 3.74
C GLY A 43 -8.15 -12.70 3.10
N ILE A 44 -8.02 -12.99 1.80
CA ILE A 44 -8.91 -13.93 1.11
C ILE A 44 -8.75 -15.35 1.67
N LEU A 45 -7.53 -15.79 2.00
CA LEU A 45 -7.33 -17.11 2.60
C LEU A 45 -7.97 -17.20 3.99
N VAL A 46 -7.83 -16.19 4.83
CA VAL A 46 -8.36 -16.23 6.19
C VAL A 46 -9.88 -16.03 6.23
N LEU A 47 -10.40 -15.07 5.46
CA LEU A 47 -11.81 -14.66 5.51
C LEU A 47 -12.66 -15.15 4.33
N GLY A 48 -12.06 -15.79 3.33
CA GLY A 48 -12.74 -16.22 2.09
C GLY A 48 -13.90 -17.19 2.32
N SER A 49 -13.84 -18.00 3.38
CA SER A 49 -14.94 -18.90 3.76
C SER A 49 -16.24 -18.14 4.05
N PHE A 50 -16.16 -16.94 4.60
CA PHE A 50 -17.33 -16.10 4.91
C PHE A 50 -18.02 -15.53 3.67
N ILE A 51 -17.33 -15.53 2.53
CA ILE A 51 -17.87 -15.07 1.23
C ILE A 51 -18.04 -16.22 0.23
N GLY A 52 -18.00 -17.47 0.71
CA GLY A 52 -18.23 -18.66 -0.12
C GLY A 52 -17.05 -19.06 -1.01
N MET A 53 -15.86 -18.50 -0.79
CA MET A 53 -14.65 -18.95 -1.46
C MET A 53 -14.04 -20.16 -0.75
N PRO A 54 -13.41 -21.11 -1.48
CA PRO A 54 -12.69 -22.22 -0.88
C PRO A 54 -11.49 -21.68 -0.11
N ALA A 55 -11.60 -21.69 1.21
CA ALA A 55 -10.57 -21.25 2.14
C ALA A 55 -10.00 -22.46 2.90
N PRO A 56 -8.86 -22.30 3.60
CA PRO A 56 -8.33 -23.31 4.50
C PRO A 56 -9.38 -23.74 5.55
N PRO A 57 -9.23 -24.93 6.15
CA PRO A 57 -10.05 -25.34 7.29
C PRO A 57 -10.16 -24.24 8.36
N MET A 58 -11.36 -24.03 8.91
CA MET A 58 -11.65 -22.91 9.83
C MET A 58 -10.70 -22.81 11.02
N GLN A 59 -10.19 -23.94 11.53
CA GLN A 59 -9.19 -23.97 12.60
C GLN A 59 -7.92 -23.20 12.22
N ILE A 60 -7.41 -23.43 11.00
CA ILE A 60 -6.22 -22.76 10.48
C ILE A 60 -6.51 -21.28 10.26
N SER A 61 -7.68 -20.93 9.71
CA SER A 61 -8.07 -19.53 9.53
C SER A 61 -8.15 -18.78 10.87
N LEU A 62 -8.67 -19.39 11.92
CA LEU A 62 -8.74 -18.79 13.26
C LEU A 62 -7.35 -18.62 13.89
N ASP A 63 -6.44 -19.59 13.70
CA ASP A 63 -5.07 -19.49 14.20
C ASP A 63 -4.28 -18.37 13.48
N LEU A 64 -4.59 -18.11 12.21
CA LEU A 64 -3.96 -17.07 11.39
C LEU A 64 -4.62 -15.68 11.56
N MET A 65 -5.86 -15.62 12.02
CA MET A 65 -6.65 -14.39 12.17
C MET A 65 -5.94 -13.28 12.98
N PRO A 66 -5.21 -13.56 14.08
CA PRO A 66 -4.50 -12.52 14.82
C PRO A 66 -3.42 -11.79 14.01
N LEU A 67 -2.89 -12.41 12.95
CA LEU A 67 -1.91 -11.78 12.08
C LEU A 67 -2.53 -10.66 11.21
N MET A 68 -3.87 -10.61 11.12
CA MET A 68 -4.63 -9.57 10.40
C MET A 68 -5.20 -8.48 11.34
N GLU A 69 -4.70 -8.35 12.57
CA GLU A 69 -5.27 -7.44 13.56
C GLU A 69 -5.39 -6.00 13.02
N LYS A 70 -4.35 -5.51 12.34
CA LYS A 70 -4.30 -4.14 11.81
C LYS A 70 -5.38 -3.92 10.75
N GLU A 71 -5.55 -4.88 9.87
CA GLU A 71 -6.50 -4.85 8.75
C GLU A 71 -7.93 -4.93 9.29
N LEU A 72 -8.18 -5.76 10.30
CA LEU A 72 -9.46 -5.84 11.00
C LEU A 72 -9.81 -4.52 11.69
N ILE A 73 -8.86 -3.90 12.40
CA ILE A 73 -9.05 -2.58 13.02
C ILE A 73 -9.36 -1.53 11.96
N LEU A 74 -8.65 -1.55 10.83
CA LEU A 74 -8.86 -0.62 9.73
C LEU A 74 -10.24 -0.81 9.07
N MET A 75 -10.69 -2.05 8.93
CA MET A 75 -12.03 -2.39 8.46
C MET A 75 -13.10 -1.83 9.42
N MET A 76 -12.93 -2.01 10.73
CA MET A 76 -13.87 -1.46 11.73
C MET A 76 -13.94 0.07 11.66
N LYS A 77 -12.79 0.76 11.57
CA LYS A 77 -12.75 2.23 11.41
C LYS A 77 -13.48 2.72 10.16
N LYS A 78 -13.37 1.97 9.05
CA LYS A 78 -14.09 2.26 7.80
C LYS A 78 -15.61 2.08 7.98
N VAL A 79 -16.05 1.05 8.70
CA VAL A 79 -17.46 0.83 9.05
C VAL A 79 -18.00 1.97 9.90
N ASP A 80 -17.27 2.38 10.94
CA ASP A 80 -17.66 3.50 11.81
C ASP A 80 -17.78 4.81 11.01
N THR A 81 -16.80 5.08 10.15
CA THR A 81 -16.81 6.23 9.22
C THR A 81 -18.02 6.18 8.29
N ALA A 82 -18.35 5.02 7.73
CA ALA A 82 -19.49 4.84 6.84
C ALA A 82 -20.85 4.98 7.54
N ASN A 83 -20.90 4.79 8.86
CA ASN A 83 -22.09 5.04 9.67
C ASN A 83 -22.25 6.52 10.04
N GLU A 84 -21.17 7.31 10.09
CA GLU A 84 -21.18 8.76 10.31
C GLU A 84 -20.62 9.60 9.14
N PRO A 85 -21.03 9.36 7.88
CA PRO A 85 -20.41 10.00 6.72
C PRO A 85 -20.69 11.51 6.68
N ILE A 86 -21.84 11.92 7.22
CA ILE A 86 -22.26 13.31 7.32
C ILE A 86 -21.41 14.06 8.36
N ALA A 87 -21.12 13.45 9.51
CA ALA A 87 -20.31 14.07 10.56
C ALA A 87 -18.86 14.33 10.08
N GLN A 88 -18.28 13.41 9.31
CA GLN A 88 -16.97 13.62 8.68
C GLN A 88 -17.01 14.70 7.59
N LEU A 89 -18.05 14.75 6.77
CA LEU A 89 -18.20 15.84 5.79
C LEU A 89 -18.17 17.20 6.50
N PHE A 90 -18.97 17.38 7.55
CA PHE A 90 -18.99 18.63 8.32
C PHE A 90 -17.66 18.94 9.01
N SER A 91 -16.94 17.91 9.50
CA SER A 91 -15.60 18.08 10.07
C SER A 91 -14.54 18.50 9.04
N VAL A 92 -14.62 18.04 7.79
CA VAL A 92 -13.68 18.42 6.71
C VAL A 92 -14.00 19.82 6.19
N PHE A 93 -15.27 20.23 6.21
CA PHE A 93 -15.69 21.56 5.78
C PHE A 93 -15.52 22.65 6.86
N ASP A 94 -15.03 22.32 8.06
CA ASP A 94 -14.83 23.24 9.20
C ASP A 94 -16.04 24.14 9.47
N ILE A 95 -17.24 23.59 9.27
CA ILE A 95 -18.50 24.28 9.57
C ILE A 95 -18.94 23.85 10.97
N GLY A 96 -18.61 24.70 11.95
CA GLY A 96 -19.30 24.77 13.24
C GLY A 96 -20.57 25.60 13.16
#